data_AF-A0ABD0P9I8-F1
#
_entry.id   AF-A0ABD0P9I8-F1
#
_cell.length_a   1.000
_cell.length_b   1.000
_cell.length_c   1.000
_cell.angle_alpha   90.00
_cell.angle_beta   90.00
_cell.angle_gamma   90.00
#
_symmetry.space_group_name_H-M   'P 1'
#
loop_
_entity.id
_entity.type
_entity.pdbx_description
1 polymer ?
#
loop_
_entity_poly.entity_id
_entity_poly.type
_entity_poly.pdbx_seq_one_letter_code
_entity_poly.pdbx_strand_id
1 'polypeptide(L)'
;MANLCPPLSAGEDTFELHSLQLELEAVEKQIQELLVRQTELRERRAALESSRVSIQRDTNTLTTSTPCASLPRSRAPWTRSSQMSFTPAPGHHGPWVQQQRKTRARPRPRPRTSPPPPPPVFEISTRNRFAPLRETERDAVIVGDSIVRYVRATLAKGKVHTHCFPGARVLDVSAQIPAILKDGESVGAIVLHAGVNDTRLRQTEVLKRDFSSLIETVRSTSPATRIIVSGPLPTYRRGHERLFRADGLHPSRVGAELLSDNISRTLRSI
;
A
#
# COMPACT_ATOMS: atom_id res chain seq x y z
N MET A 1 74.72 -17.83 -20.99
CA MET A 1 74.51 -16.67 -20.10
C MET A 1 73.14 -16.84 -19.47
N ALA A 2 73.10 -17.39 -18.25
CA ALA A 2 71.86 -17.66 -17.53
C ALA A 2 71.48 -16.42 -16.70
N ASN A 3 70.28 -15.90 -16.93
CA ASN A 3 69.74 -14.76 -16.21
C ASN A 3 69.34 -15.17 -14.79
N LEU A 4 69.84 -14.39 -13.83
CA LEU A 4 69.41 -14.35 -12.44
C LEU A 4 68.00 -13.76 -12.35
N CYS A 5 67.09 -14.47 -11.68
CA CYS A 5 65.88 -13.88 -11.08
C CYS A 5 65.88 -14.28 -9.59
N PRO A 6 65.82 -13.33 -8.64
CA PRO A 6 65.66 -13.63 -7.21
C PRO A 6 64.17 -13.89 -6.88
N PRO A 7 63.85 -14.65 -5.82
CA PRO A 7 62.48 -14.77 -5.34
C PRO A 7 62.13 -13.51 -4.54
N LEU A 8 61.09 -12.79 -4.96
CA LEU A 8 60.52 -11.65 -4.27
C LEU A 8 59.19 -12.05 -3.59
N SER A 9 59.04 -11.52 -2.38
CA SER A 9 57.82 -11.42 -1.56
C SER A 9 57.32 -12.68 -0.85
N ALA A 10 57.85 -12.89 0.35
CA ALA A 10 57.22 -13.68 1.42
C ALA A 10 56.96 -12.84 2.69
N GLY A 11 57.18 -11.52 2.62
CA GLY A 11 57.12 -10.62 3.77
C GLY A 11 55.86 -9.75 3.83
N GLU A 12 55.23 -9.45 2.70
CA GLU A 12 54.06 -8.55 2.64
C GLU A 12 52.79 -9.24 3.16
N ASP A 13 52.60 -10.52 2.85
CA ASP A 13 51.43 -11.31 3.26
C ASP A 13 51.33 -11.49 4.79
N THR A 14 52.46 -11.53 5.49
CA THR A 14 52.47 -11.66 6.97
C THR A 14 52.04 -10.39 7.70
N PHE A 15 52.30 -9.21 7.13
CA PHE A 15 51.86 -7.94 7.72
C PHE A 15 50.36 -7.71 7.51
N GLU A 16 49.85 -8.04 6.32
CA GLU A 16 48.42 -7.97 6.01
C GLU A 16 47.59 -8.91 6.89
N LEU A 17 48.05 -10.15 7.09
CA LEU A 17 47.40 -11.10 8.01
C LEU A 17 47.37 -10.60 9.46
N HIS A 18 48.45 -9.99 9.93
CA HIS A 18 48.50 -9.44 11.29
C HIS A 18 47.61 -8.21 11.45
N SER A 19 47.48 -7.39 10.40
CA SER A 19 46.55 -6.26 10.36
C SER A 19 45.10 -6.73 10.44
N LEU A 20 44.73 -7.73 9.62
CA LEU A 20 43.38 -8.34 9.64
C LEU A 20 43.06 -9.00 10.98
N GLN A 21 44.03 -9.64 11.62
CA GLN A 21 43.86 -10.24 12.95
C GLN A 21 43.53 -9.17 14.01
N LEU A 22 44.21 -8.03 13.98
CA LEU A 22 43.92 -6.92 14.90
C LEU A 22 42.54 -6.30 14.64
N GLU A 23 42.12 -6.18 13.38
CA GLU A 23 40.77 -5.72 13.05
C GLU A 23 39.71 -6.71 13.52
N LEU A 24 39.94 -8.01 13.37
CA LEU A 24 39.03 -9.04 13.84
C LEU A 24 38.87 -8.98 15.36
N GLU A 25 39.96 -8.87 16.10
CA GLU A 25 39.95 -8.72 17.57
C GLU A 25 39.22 -7.44 18.01
N ALA A 26 39.40 -6.34 17.26
CA ALA A 26 38.68 -5.09 17.53
C ALA A 26 37.17 -5.25 17.32
N VAL A 27 36.75 -5.93 16.26
CA VAL A 27 35.34 -6.23 15.98
C VAL A 27 34.75 -7.16 17.05
N GLU A 28 35.47 -8.19 17.46
CA GLU A 28 35.05 -9.10 18.54
C GLU A 28 34.84 -8.33 19.85
N LYS A 29 35.74 -7.41 20.18
CA LYS A 29 35.61 -6.55 21.36
C LYS A 29 34.37 -5.65 21.27
N GLN A 30 34.08 -5.08 20.10
CA GLN A 30 32.86 -4.29 19.88
C GLN A 30 31.60 -5.14 20.04
N ILE A 31 31.60 -6.38 19.55
CA ILE A 31 30.47 -7.30 19.72
C ILE A 31 30.22 -7.57 21.21
N GLN A 32 31.27 -7.85 21.98
CA GLN A 32 31.15 -8.07 23.42
C GLN A 32 30.59 -6.85 24.15
N GLU A 33 31.08 -5.65 23.84
CA GLU A 33 30.56 -4.41 24.42
C GLU A 33 29.07 -4.20 24.07
N LEU A 34 28.68 -4.46 22.82
CA LEU A 34 27.29 -4.39 22.39
C LEU A 34 26.40 -5.40 23.10
N LEU A 35 26.89 -6.62 23.36
CA LEU A 35 26.15 -7.63 24.12
C LEU A 35 25.94 -7.20 25.58
N VAL A 36 26.96 -6.66 26.23
CA VAL A 36 26.84 -6.09 27.58
C VAL A 36 25.81 -4.96 27.61
N ARG A 37 25.89 -4.01 26.68
CA ARG A 37 24.92 -2.92 26.58
C ARG A 37 23.50 -3.42 26.30
N GLN A 38 23.37 -4.50 25.51
CA GLN A 38 22.08 -5.13 25.25
C GLN A 38 21.48 -5.73 26.53
N THR A 39 22.30 -6.35 27.38
CA THR A 39 21.85 -6.87 28.69
C THR A 39 21.41 -5.76 29.63
N GLU A 40 22.21 -4.70 29.76
CA GLU A 40 21.88 -3.53 30.58
C GLU A 40 20.56 -2.87 30.15
N LEU A 41 20.35 -2.72 28.84
CA LEU A 41 19.10 -2.16 28.32
C LEU A 41 17.90 -3.07 28.57
N ARG A 42 18.07 -4.41 28.57
CA ARG A 42 17.01 -5.34 28.94
C ARG A 42 16.66 -5.24 30.43
N GLU A 43 17.65 -5.12 31.31
CA GLU A 43 17.44 -4.94 32.74
C GLU A 43 16.75 -3.61 33.05
N ARG A 44 17.21 -2.50 32.46
CA ARG A 44 16.55 -1.18 32.58
C ARG A 44 15.11 -1.23 32.10
N ARG A 45 14.83 -1.95 31.02
CA ARG A 45 13.45 -2.16 30.54
C ARG A 45 12.62 -2.94 31.56
N ALA A 46 13.14 -4.03 32.12
CA ALA A 46 12.45 -4.83 33.13
C ALA A 46 12.17 -4.02 34.41
N ALA A 47 13.12 -3.19 34.86
CA ALA A 47 12.95 -2.30 36.01
C ALA A 47 11.86 -1.24 35.77
N LEU A 48 11.83 -0.62 34.60
CA LEU A 48 10.78 0.33 34.22
C LEU A 48 9.40 -0.35 34.08
N GLU A 49 9.35 -1.57 33.55
CA GLU A 49 8.11 -2.35 33.49
C GLU A 49 7.62 -2.72 34.90
N SER A 50 8.50 -3.09 35.82
CA SER A 50 8.16 -3.38 37.23
C SER A 50 7.66 -2.14 37.99
N SER A 51 8.31 -0.98 37.79
CA SER A 51 7.87 0.29 38.39
C SER A 51 6.49 0.72 37.86
N ARG A 52 6.20 0.47 36.58
CA ARG A 52 4.86 0.75 36.00
C ARG A 52 3.76 -0.09 36.65
N VAL A 53 4.07 -1.32 37.06
CA VAL A 53 3.11 -2.20 37.76
C VAL A 53 2.88 -1.77 39.21
N SER A 54 3.84 -1.12 39.89
CA SER A 54 3.61 -0.61 41.25
C SER A 54 2.67 0.60 41.25
N ILE A 55 2.85 1.54 40.31
CA ILE A 55 1.98 2.73 40.17
C ILE A 55 0.51 2.33 39.92
N GLN A 56 0.28 1.22 39.20
CA GLN A 56 -1.07 0.71 38.93
C GLN A 56 -1.72 -0.01 40.13
N ARG A 57 -0.93 -0.48 41.11
CA ARG A 57 -1.49 -1.03 42.36
C ARG A 57 -1.90 0.08 43.34
N ASP A 58 -1.17 1.19 43.38
CA ASP A 58 -1.46 2.32 44.27
C ASP A 58 -2.76 3.06 43.88
N THR A 59 -3.22 2.93 42.64
CA THR A 59 -4.51 3.48 42.18
C THR A 59 -5.73 2.63 42.53
N ASN A 60 -5.55 1.39 42.99
CA ASN A 60 -6.66 0.45 43.24
C ASN A 60 -7.01 0.27 44.73
N THR A 61 -6.40 1.04 45.63
CA THR A 61 -6.65 0.97 47.08
C THR A 61 -7.01 2.31 47.71
N LEU A 62 -7.89 3.09 47.07
CA LEU A 62 -8.67 4.10 47.78
C LEU A 62 -10.14 4.05 47.36
N THR A 63 -10.95 3.49 48.25
CA THR A 63 -12.40 3.32 48.15
C THR A 63 -13.14 4.60 48.56
N THR A 64 -14.36 4.76 48.03
CA THR A 64 -15.52 5.39 48.68
C THR A 64 -15.64 6.93 48.63
N SER A 65 -16.48 7.43 47.73
CA SER A 65 -17.68 8.23 48.09
C SER A 65 -18.59 8.51 46.89
N THR A 66 -19.88 8.38 47.14
CA THR A 66 -21.11 8.46 46.32
C THR A 66 -21.38 9.89 45.76
N PRO A 67 -22.32 10.09 44.81
CA PRO A 67 -22.34 11.19 43.85
C PRO A 67 -23.22 12.37 44.26
N CYS A 68 -22.94 13.56 43.71
CA CYS A 68 -23.84 14.71 43.76
C CYS A 68 -24.29 15.12 42.35
N ALA A 69 -25.61 15.02 42.15
CA ALA A 69 -26.35 15.66 41.07
C ALA A 69 -26.72 17.10 41.45
N SER A 70 -26.75 18.02 40.46
CA SER A 70 -27.53 19.27 40.40
C SER A 70 -27.20 19.97 39.05
N LEU A 71 -27.96 19.71 37.98
CA LEU A 71 -29.10 20.49 37.44
C LEU A 71 -28.73 21.65 36.47
N PRO A 72 -29.62 21.98 35.50
CA PRO A 72 -29.28 22.57 34.21
C PRO A 72 -29.84 24.00 34.00
N ARG A 73 -29.30 24.74 33.03
CA ARG A 73 -29.91 25.91 32.34
C ARG A 73 -28.88 26.47 31.34
N SER A 74 -29.20 27.11 30.21
CA SER A 74 -30.47 27.54 29.62
C SER A 74 -30.28 27.78 28.11
N ARG A 75 -31.40 27.87 27.39
CA ARG A 75 -31.55 27.91 25.94
C ARG A 75 -31.84 29.34 25.44
N ALA A 76 -31.50 29.58 24.16
CA ALA A 76 -31.99 30.59 23.18
C ALA A 76 -31.24 31.95 23.11
N PRO A 77 -31.35 32.74 22.00
CA PRO A 77 -32.10 32.55 20.74
C PRO A 77 -31.31 32.77 19.41
N TRP A 78 -31.98 32.43 18.30
CA TRP A 78 -31.60 32.54 16.89
C TRP A 78 -31.28 33.96 16.36
N THR A 79 -30.47 34.06 15.31
CA THR A 79 -30.86 34.65 14.00
C THR A 79 -29.82 34.44 12.88
N ARG A 80 -30.36 34.30 11.66
CA ARG A 80 -29.79 34.58 10.32
C ARG A 80 -29.03 33.48 9.54
N SER A 81 -29.84 32.59 8.98
CA SER A 81 -30.01 32.30 7.53
C SER A 81 -28.90 32.74 6.57
N SER A 82 -28.32 31.76 5.85
CA SER A 82 -28.09 31.82 4.40
C SER A 82 -28.00 30.39 3.87
N GLN A 83 -29.13 29.93 3.33
CA GLN A 83 -29.30 28.66 2.63
C GLN A 83 -28.86 28.84 1.18
N MET A 84 -27.90 28.05 0.71
CA MET A 84 -27.61 27.91 -0.73
C MET A 84 -28.16 26.58 -1.22
N SER A 85 -29.30 26.66 -1.91
CA SER A 85 -29.90 25.59 -2.70
C SER A 85 -29.62 25.88 -4.17
N PHE A 86 -29.02 24.93 -4.88
CA PHE A 86 -28.94 24.95 -6.34
C PHE A 86 -29.78 23.80 -6.89
N THR A 87 -30.89 24.15 -7.53
CA THR A 87 -31.68 23.31 -8.41
C THR A 87 -31.36 23.70 -9.86
N PRO A 88 -31.23 22.75 -10.80
CA PRO A 88 -30.94 23.04 -12.21
C PRO A 88 -32.22 23.00 -13.07
N ALA A 89 -32.34 23.89 -14.04
CA ALA A 89 -33.28 23.78 -15.17
C ALA A 89 -32.92 24.80 -16.29
N PRO A 90 -33.45 24.67 -17.53
CA PRO A 90 -32.65 24.27 -18.69
C PRO A 90 -32.78 25.19 -19.92
N GLY A 91 -31.99 24.90 -20.97
CA GLY A 91 -32.10 25.52 -22.29
C GLY A 91 -31.49 26.92 -22.33
N HIS A 92 -30.91 27.43 -23.40
CA HIS A 92 -31.15 27.19 -24.80
C HIS A 92 -30.08 28.00 -25.57
N HIS A 93 -29.46 27.35 -26.56
CA HIS A 93 -28.89 27.90 -27.81
C HIS A 93 -28.52 29.40 -27.95
N GLY A 94 -27.27 29.61 -28.39
CA GLY A 94 -26.84 30.71 -29.28
C GLY A 94 -25.53 31.41 -28.86
N PRO A 95 -24.78 32.07 -29.76
CA PRO A 95 -24.50 31.76 -31.16
C PRO A 95 -22.97 31.72 -31.44
N TRP A 96 -22.45 30.62 -32.00
CA TRP A 96 -21.10 30.64 -32.58
C TRP A 96 -21.14 31.34 -33.94
N VAL A 97 -20.45 32.46 -33.99
CA VAL A 97 -20.25 33.34 -35.15
C VAL A 97 -19.66 32.53 -36.31
N GLN A 98 -20.43 32.37 -37.39
CA GLN A 98 -19.91 31.87 -38.66
C GLN A 98 -19.16 32.99 -39.38
N GLN A 99 -17.88 32.72 -39.67
CA GLN A 99 -17.07 33.53 -40.56
C GLN A 99 -17.59 33.39 -42.00
N GLN A 100 -18.03 34.52 -42.57
CA GLN A 100 -18.39 34.64 -43.98
C GLN A 100 -17.24 34.20 -44.89
N ARG A 101 -17.53 33.31 -45.85
CA ARG A 101 -16.88 33.34 -47.16
C ARG A 101 -17.92 33.27 -48.27
N LYS A 102 -17.79 34.26 -49.16
CA LYS A 102 -18.62 34.59 -50.32
C LYS A 102 -18.79 33.42 -51.29
N THR A 103 -20.00 33.29 -51.81
CA THR A 103 -20.38 32.53 -53.00
C THR A 103 -19.83 33.15 -54.29
N ARG A 104 -19.29 32.34 -55.21
CA ARG A 104 -19.76 32.30 -56.61
C ARG A 104 -19.14 31.18 -57.46
N ALA A 105 -19.99 30.72 -58.39
CA ALA A 105 -19.72 30.16 -59.72
C ALA A 105 -19.36 28.66 -59.86
N ARG A 106 -20.34 27.91 -60.38
CA ARG A 106 -20.16 26.66 -61.14
C ARG A 106 -19.59 26.96 -62.54
N PRO A 107 -18.76 26.06 -63.09
CA PRO A 107 -18.92 25.63 -64.49
C PRO A 107 -19.04 24.11 -64.67
N ARG A 108 -19.43 23.72 -65.88
CA ARG A 108 -19.85 22.40 -66.40
C ARG A 108 -18.69 21.37 -66.61
N PRO A 109 -18.98 20.08 -66.93
CA PRO A 109 -18.06 18.96 -66.68
C PRO A 109 -17.29 18.39 -67.90
N ARG A 110 -16.24 17.59 -67.58
CA ARG A 110 -15.49 16.54 -68.35
C ARG A 110 -14.04 16.93 -68.75
N PRO A 111 -13.07 16.00 -68.97
CA PRO A 111 -13.02 14.54 -68.72
C PRO A 111 -11.80 14.06 -67.89
N ARG A 112 -11.92 12.80 -67.41
CA ARG A 112 -10.94 11.87 -66.82
C ARG A 112 -9.43 12.21 -66.91
N THR A 113 -8.80 12.32 -65.73
CA THR A 113 -7.43 11.84 -65.45
C THR A 113 -7.39 11.32 -64.00
N SER A 114 -6.80 10.15 -63.81
CA SER A 114 -6.69 9.41 -62.54
C SER A 114 -5.76 10.12 -61.55
N PRO A 115 -6.08 10.18 -60.23
CA PRO A 115 -5.11 10.60 -59.22
C PRO A 115 -4.15 9.44 -58.85
N PRO A 116 -2.89 9.72 -58.49
CA PRO A 116 -1.92 8.70 -58.07
C PRO A 116 -2.31 8.09 -56.70
N PRO A 117 -1.85 6.87 -56.38
CA PRO A 117 -2.22 6.21 -55.13
C PRO A 117 -1.64 6.95 -53.91
N PRO A 118 -2.37 7.01 -52.78
CA PRO A 118 -1.85 7.58 -51.54
C PRO A 118 -0.72 6.71 -50.97
N PRO A 119 0.27 7.32 -50.28
CA PRO A 119 1.34 6.56 -49.62
C PRO A 119 0.76 5.65 -48.51
N PRO A 120 1.46 4.55 -48.15
CA PRO A 120 0.95 3.57 -47.20
C PRO A 120 0.66 4.24 -45.86
N VAL A 121 -0.61 4.25 -45.48
CA VAL A 121 -1.05 4.66 -44.15
C VAL A 121 -0.50 3.62 -43.19
N PHE A 122 0.51 3.98 -42.39
CA PHE A 122 0.82 3.21 -41.20
C PHE A 122 -0.43 3.25 -40.32
N GLU A 123 -1.17 2.15 -40.32
CA GLU A 123 -2.38 1.98 -39.53
C GLU A 123 -1.96 1.84 -38.06
N ILE A 124 -1.69 2.98 -37.42
CA ILE A 124 -1.56 3.05 -35.98
C ILE A 124 -2.93 2.67 -35.45
N SER A 125 -3.07 1.44 -34.97
CA SER A 125 -4.28 0.96 -34.31
C SER A 125 -4.65 1.89 -33.16
N THR A 126 -5.55 2.85 -33.42
CA THR A 126 -6.19 3.69 -32.43
C THR A 126 -7.27 2.90 -31.70
N ARG A 127 -6.94 1.69 -31.22
CA ARG A 127 -7.72 1.08 -30.16
C ARG A 127 -7.60 2.01 -28.97
N ASN A 128 -8.69 2.71 -28.68
CA ASN A 128 -8.80 3.56 -27.50
C ASN A 128 -8.33 2.76 -26.27
N ARG A 129 -7.25 3.21 -25.62
CA ARG A 129 -6.91 2.77 -24.25
C ARG A 129 -8.00 3.13 -23.22
N PHE A 130 -8.99 3.91 -23.65
CA PHE A 130 -10.14 4.37 -22.89
C PHE A 130 -11.47 3.86 -23.46
N ALA A 131 -11.48 2.71 -24.16
CA ALA A 131 -12.76 2.05 -24.39
C ALA A 131 -13.39 1.78 -23.00
N PRO A 132 -14.63 2.24 -22.73
CA PRO A 132 -15.33 1.85 -21.52
C PRO A 132 -15.32 0.32 -21.48
N LEU A 133 -14.57 -0.24 -20.53
CA LEU A 133 -14.65 -1.66 -20.22
C LEU A 133 -16.13 -1.93 -20.07
N ARG A 134 -16.67 -2.87 -20.86
CA ARG A 134 -18.04 -3.33 -20.67
C ARG A 134 -18.17 -3.64 -19.18
N GLU A 135 -18.97 -2.84 -18.49
CA GLU A 135 -19.20 -2.90 -17.04
C GLU A 135 -19.94 -4.20 -16.73
N THR A 136 -19.19 -5.29 -16.80
CA THR A 136 -19.52 -6.48 -16.04
C THR A 136 -19.26 -6.09 -14.59
N GLU A 137 -20.25 -6.27 -13.73
CA GLU A 137 -20.05 -6.12 -12.29
C GLU A 137 -18.97 -7.12 -11.90
N ARG A 138 -17.76 -6.62 -11.61
CA ARG A 138 -16.62 -7.44 -11.25
C ARG A 138 -16.34 -7.22 -9.78
N ASP A 139 -16.35 -8.32 -9.04
CA ASP A 139 -16.08 -8.28 -7.62
C ASP A 139 -14.59 -8.03 -7.37
N ALA A 140 -14.29 -7.49 -6.19
CA ALA A 140 -12.93 -7.30 -5.73
C ALA A 140 -12.65 -8.20 -4.53
N VAL A 141 -11.42 -8.68 -4.43
CA VAL A 141 -11.01 -9.53 -3.31
C VAL A 141 -9.87 -8.86 -2.57
N ILE A 142 -9.96 -8.79 -1.25
CA ILE A 142 -8.88 -8.33 -0.36
C ILE A 142 -8.32 -9.58 0.32
N VAL A 143 -7.03 -9.83 0.13
CA VAL A 143 -6.32 -10.94 0.76
C VAL A 143 -5.17 -10.38 1.57
N GLY A 144 -5.08 -10.79 2.83
CA GLY A 144 -3.98 -10.33 3.66
C GLY A 144 -3.88 -10.98 5.02
N ASP A 145 -2.96 -10.44 5.81
CA ASP A 145 -2.72 -10.87 7.17
C ASP A 145 -3.76 -10.31 8.16
N SER A 146 -3.42 -10.24 9.46
CA SER A 146 -4.35 -9.74 10.48
C SER A 146 -4.72 -8.26 10.32
N ILE A 147 -4.01 -7.48 9.51
CA ILE A 147 -4.30 -6.06 9.28
C ILE A 147 -5.60 -5.87 8.50
N VAL A 148 -5.92 -6.77 7.56
CA VAL A 148 -7.14 -6.64 6.73
C VAL A 148 -8.41 -7.09 7.46
N ARG A 149 -8.31 -7.65 8.66
CA ARG A 149 -9.44 -8.24 9.41
C ARG A 149 -10.66 -7.32 9.54
N TYR A 150 -10.42 -6.03 9.74
CA TYR A 150 -11.47 -5.03 9.94
C TYR A 150 -11.59 -4.04 8.78
N VAL A 151 -10.97 -4.36 7.64
CA VAL A 151 -11.05 -3.54 6.43
C VAL A 151 -12.38 -3.82 5.72
N ARG A 152 -13.16 -2.77 5.51
CA ARG A 152 -14.47 -2.78 4.86
C ARG A 152 -14.45 -1.83 3.66
N ALA A 153 -13.75 -2.23 2.60
CA ALA A 153 -13.72 -1.43 1.38
C ALA A 153 -15.02 -1.56 0.59
N THR A 154 -15.29 -0.56 -0.25
CA THR A 154 -16.48 -0.48 -1.10
C THR A 154 -16.05 -0.28 -2.56
N LEU A 155 -16.86 -0.82 -3.46
CA LEU A 155 -16.70 -0.69 -4.90
C LEU A 155 -17.93 0.03 -5.48
N ALA A 156 -17.77 0.71 -6.61
CA ALA A 156 -18.88 1.41 -7.27
C ALA A 156 -19.95 0.44 -7.79
N LYS A 157 -19.53 -0.73 -8.28
CA LYS A 157 -20.37 -1.81 -8.82
C LYS A 157 -19.73 -3.14 -8.44
N GLY A 158 -20.50 -4.11 -7.95
CA GLY A 158 -19.98 -5.39 -7.45
C GLY A 158 -19.70 -5.42 -5.94
N LYS A 159 -19.24 -6.56 -5.44
CA LYS A 159 -18.97 -6.84 -4.03
C LYS A 159 -17.48 -6.86 -3.73
N VAL A 160 -17.14 -6.67 -2.45
CA VAL A 160 -15.78 -6.81 -1.95
C VAL A 160 -15.73 -7.94 -0.92
N HIS A 161 -14.92 -8.96 -1.19
CA HIS A 161 -14.71 -10.10 -0.29
C HIS A 161 -13.36 -9.98 0.39
N THR A 162 -13.32 -10.08 1.73
CA THR A 162 -12.08 -9.97 2.50
C THR A 162 -11.71 -11.33 3.10
N HIS A 163 -10.53 -11.85 2.75
CA HIS A 163 -9.92 -13.05 3.30
C HIS A 163 -8.73 -12.65 4.20
N CYS A 164 -8.89 -12.90 5.51
CA CYS A 164 -7.90 -12.55 6.52
C CYS A 164 -7.24 -13.82 7.05
N PHE A 165 -5.91 -13.87 6.99
CA PHE A 165 -5.08 -14.96 7.47
C PHE A 165 -4.12 -14.44 8.56
N PRO A 166 -4.53 -14.43 9.84
CA PRO A 166 -3.70 -13.87 10.91
C PRO A 166 -2.34 -14.57 11.03
N GLY A 167 -1.26 -13.79 11.11
CA GLY A 167 0.10 -14.32 11.18
C GLY A 167 0.68 -14.82 9.86
N ALA A 168 -0.08 -14.76 8.77
CA ALA A 168 0.40 -15.17 7.45
C ALA A 168 1.56 -14.31 6.96
N ARG A 169 2.54 -14.98 6.37
CA ARG A 169 3.60 -14.41 5.56
C ARG A 169 3.18 -14.31 4.10
N VAL A 170 3.98 -13.63 3.29
CA VAL A 170 3.73 -13.49 1.84
C VAL A 170 3.56 -14.85 1.14
N LEU A 171 4.39 -15.83 1.48
CA LEU A 171 4.29 -17.19 0.92
C LEU A 171 2.99 -17.90 1.33
N ASP A 172 2.57 -17.73 2.58
CA ASP A 172 1.33 -18.33 3.08
C ASP A 172 0.11 -17.75 2.35
N VAL A 173 0.12 -16.43 2.10
CA VAL A 173 -0.90 -15.76 1.27
C VAL A 173 -0.87 -16.30 -0.16
N SER A 174 0.31 -16.47 -0.76
CA SER A 174 0.46 -17.02 -2.10
C SER A 174 -0.15 -18.40 -2.26
N ALA A 175 -0.01 -19.26 -1.24
CA ALA A 175 -0.59 -20.60 -1.26
C ALA A 175 -2.13 -20.60 -1.26
N GLN A 176 -2.77 -19.55 -0.73
CA GLN A 176 -4.23 -19.43 -0.67
C GLN A 176 -4.84 -18.83 -1.95
N ILE A 177 -4.06 -18.07 -2.74
CA ILE A 177 -4.53 -17.40 -3.97
C ILE A 177 -5.24 -18.36 -4.93
N PRO A 178 -4.70 -19.55 -5.25
CA PRO A 178 -5.37 -20.47 -6.15
C PRO A 178 -6.74 -20.90 -5.63
N ALA A 179 -6.90 -21.13 -4.32
CA ALA A 179 -8.20 -21.52 -3.78
C ALA A 179 -9.22 -20.38 -3.83
N ILE A 180 -8.79 -19.15 -3.56
CA ILE A 180 -9.67 -17.96 -3.51
C ILE A 180 -10.14 -17.53 -4.91
N LEU A 181 -9.29 -17.67 -5.93
CA LEU A 181 -9.60 -17.23 -7.30
C LEU A 181 -10.19 -18.35 -8.18
N LYS A 182 -10.36 -19.58 -7.68
CA LYS A 182 -10.74 -20.74 -8.50
C LYS A 182 -12.23 -20.86 -8.83
N ASP A 183 -13.09 -20.03 -8.27
CA ASP A 183 -14.55 -20.21 -8.35
C ASP A 183 -15.23 -19.55 -9.56
N GLY A 184 -14.57 -19.46 -10.71
CA GLY A 184 -15.21 -19.00 -11.98
C GLY A 184 -15.80 -17.59 -11.96
N GLU A 185 -15.71 -16.89 -10.83
CA GLU A 185 -16.20 -15.54 -10.60
C GLU A 185 -15.18 -14.56 -11.19
N SER A 186 -15.65 -13.66 -12.05
CA SER A 186 -14.76 -12.69 -12.70
C SER A 186 -14.31 -11.62 -11.69
N VAL A 187 -13.27 -11.92 -10.92
CA VAL A 187 -12.64 -10.97 -9.99
C VAL A 187 -11.94 -9.88 -10.79
N GLY A 188 -12.43 -8.65 -10.70
CA GLY A 188 -11.91 -7.49 -11.42
C GLY A 188 -10.60 -6.99 -10.82
N ALA A 189 -10.48 -7.05 -9.50
CA ALA A 189 -9.28 -6.62 -8.79
C ALA A 189 -9.02 -7.47 -7.55
N ILE A 190 -7.73 -7.69 -7.26
CA ILE A 190 -7.27 -8.28 -6.01
C ILE A 190 -6.33 -7.31 -5.29
N VAL A 191 -6.60 -7.09 -4.00
CA VAL A 191 -5.78 -6.28 -3.11
C VAL A 191 -5.01 -7.20 -2.18
N LEU A 192 -3.68 -7.13 -2.25
CA LEU A 192 -2.76 -7.94 -1.45
C LEU A 192 -2.18 -7.08 -0.33
N HIS A 193 -2.39 -7.48 0.93
CA HIS A 193 -1.79 -6.81 2.09
C HIS A 193 -1.08 -7.82 2.99
N ALA A 194 0.24 -7.89 2.87
CA ALA A 194 1.08 -8.82 3.62
C ALA A 194 2.49 -8.24 3.81
N GLY A 195 3.35 -8.96 4.52
CA GLY A 195 4.77 -8.62 4.67
C GLY A 195 5.14 -8.05 6.03
N VAL A 196 4.18 -7.71 6.89
CA VAL A 196 4.51 -7.25 8.26
C VAL A 196 5.15 -8.38 9.07
N ASN A 197 4.71 -9.62 8.86
CA ASN A 197 5.32 -10.79 9.51
C ASN A 197 6.70 -11.14 8.93
N ASP A 198 6.92 -10.90 7.63
CA ASP A 198 8.19 -11.17 6.94
C ASP A 198 9.27 -10.11 7.24
N THR A 199 8.89 -8.84 7.32
CA THR A 199 9.81 -7.73 7.62
C THR A 199 10.49 -7.87 8.99
N ARG A 200 9.87 -8.61 9.93
CA ARG A 200 10.48 -8.96 11.22
C ARG A 200 11.75 -9.80 11.07
N LEU A 201 11.87 -10.57 9.99
CA LEU A 201 13.05 -11.38 9.69
C LEU A 201 14.21 -10.56 9.10
N ARG A 202 13.98 -9.28 8.73
CA ARG A 202 14.97 -8.35 8.17
C ARG A 202 15.70 -8.86 6.92
N GLN A 203 15.04 -9.71 6.14
CA GLN A 203 15.56 -10.28 4.89
C GLN A 203 14.84 -9.67 3.68
N THR A 204 15.33 -8.53 3.20
CA THR A 204 14.66 -7.77 2.13
C THR A 204 14.70 -8.48 0.78
N GLU A 205 15.75 -9.24 0.49
CA GLU A 205 15.94 -9.96 -0.76
C GLU A 205 14.97 -11.15 -0.86
N VAL A 206 14.77 -11.85 0.26
CA VAL A 206 13.81 -12.95 0.38
C VAL A 206 12.39 -12.41 0.20
N LEU A 207 12.03 -11.35 0.92
CA LEU A 207 10.70 -10.74 0.81
C LEU A 207 10.38 -10.28 -0.62
N LYS A 208 11.35 -9.71 -1.34
CA LYS A 208 11.17 -9.34 -2.75
C LYS A 208 10.85 -10.56 -3.62
N ARG A 209 11.60 -11.66 -3.45
CA ARG A 209 11.36 -12.92 -4.20
C ARG A 209 9.99 -13.50 -3.89
N ASP A 210 9.59 -13.50 -2.62
CA ASP A 210 8.30 -14.02 -2.19
C ASP A 210 7.15 -13.21 -2.80
N PHE A 211 7.29 -11.88 -2.85
CA PHE A 211 6.30 -11.02 -3.52
C PHE A 211 6.27 -11.22 -5.04
N SER A 212 7.41 -11.44 -5.69
CA SER A 212 7.46 -11.80 -7.11
C SER A 212 6.69 -13.10 -7.37
N SER A 213 6.92 -14.14 -6.56
CA SER A 213 6.21 -15.41 -6.64
C SER A 213 4.70 -15.26 -6.40
N LEU A 214 4.30 -14.40 -5.45
CA LEU A 214 2.89 -14.09 -5.19
C LEU A 214 2.21 -13.45 -6.41
N ILE A 215 2.86 -12.44 -7.02
CA ILE A 215 2.33 -11.76 -8.21
C ILE A 215 2.20 -12.73 -9.39
N GLU A 216 3.19 -13.60 -9.59
CA GLU A 216 3.16 -14.64 -10.63
C GLU A 216 2.04 -15.67 -10.39
N THR A 217 1.81 -16.06 -9.14
CA THR A 217 0.70 -16.97 -8.76
C THR A 217 -0.65 -16.35 -9.09
N VAL A 218 -0.84 -15.06 -8.80
CA VAL A 218 -2.08 -14.36 -9.16
C VAL A 218 -2.25 -14.28 -10.67
N ARG A 219 -1.20 -13.91 -11.41
CA ARG A 219 -1.25 -13.79 -12.88
C ARG A 219 -1.52 -15.12 -13.58
N SER A 220 -0.95 -16.21 -13.08
CA SER A 220 -1.17 -17.55 -13.62
C SER A 220 -2.58 -18.06 -13.32
N THR A 221 -3.14 -17.72 -12.16
CA THR A 221 -4.50 -18.12 -11.77
C THR A 221 -5.57 -17.28 -12.47
N SER A 222 -5.39 -15.97 -12.54
CA SER A 222 -6.32 -15.05 -13.21
C SER A 222 -5.57 -13.95 -13.99
N PRO A 223 -5.34 -14.15 -15.30
CA PRO A 223 -4.61 -13.19 -16.14
C PRO A 223 -5.33 -11.84 -16.30
N ALA A 224 -6.65 -11.81 -16.15
CA ALA A 224 -7.48 -10.63 -16.35
C ALA A 224 -7.69 -9.79 -15.07
N THR A 225 -7.32 -10.32 -13.90
CA THR A 225 -7.49 -9.63 -12.61
C THR A 225 -6.43 -8.56 -12.44
N ARG A 226 -6.85 -7.35 -12.05
CA ARG A 226 -5.93 -6.28 -11.71
C ARG A 226 -5.36 -6.49 -10.30
N ILE A 227 -4.03 -6.43 -10.19
CA ILE A 227 -3.32 -6.61 -8.91
C ILE A 227 -3.06 -5.25 -8.28
N ILE A 228 -3.44 -5.09 -7.02
CA ILE A 228 -3.12 -3.94 -6.17
C ILE A 228 -2.33 -4.47 -4.98
N VAL A 229 -1.15 -3.92 -4.75
CA VAL A 229 -0.35 -4.26 -3.57
C VAL A 229 -0.47 -3.12 -2.56
N SER A 230 -1.02 -3.43 -1.39
CA SER A 230 -1.01 -2.55 -0.23
C SER A 230 0.24 -2.87 0.59
N GLY A 231 1.15 -1.91 0.69
CA GLY A 231 2.40 -2.08 1.43
C GLY A 231 2.16 -2.36 2.93
N PRO A 232 3.10 -3.04 3.61
CA PRO A 232 2.99 -3.33 5.03
C PRO A 232 2.89 -2.02 5.83
N LEU A 233 1.95 -1.97 6.78
CA LEU A 233 1.83 -0.81 7.66
C LEU A 233 3.07 -0.67 8.55
N PRO A 234 3.52 0.55 8.84
CA PRO A 234 4.62 0.76 9.79
C PRO A 234 4.21 0.22 11.17
N THR A 235 5.04 -0.64 11.75
CA THR A 235 4.87 -1.07 13.15
C THR A 235 5.30 0.08 14.06
N TYR A 236 4.45 0.44 15.01
CA TYR A 236 4.62 1.68 15.77
C TYR A 236 4.76 1.41 17.26
N ARG A 237 5.74 2.03 17.93
CA ARG A 237 5.98 1.80 19.37
C ARG A 237 5.53 2.94 20.30
N ARG A 238 5.16 4.14 19.82
CA ARG A 238 4.75 5.29 20.69
C ARG A 238 4.20 6.52 19.94
N GLY A 239 2.95 6.97 20.19
CA GLY A 239 2.45 8.32 19.79
C GLY A 239 1.37 8.44 18.68
N HIS A 240 0.80 7.35 18.14
CA HIS A 240 -0.28 7.36 17.13
C HIS A 240 -1.40 6.41 17.57
N GLU A 241 -1.74 6.46 18.86
CA GLU A 241 -2.74 5.62 19.54
C GLU A 241 -4.14 5.70 18.91
N ARG A 242 -4.39 6.76 18.12
CA ARG A 242 -5.64 6.92 17.39
C ARG A 242 -5.78 5.98 16.21
N LEU A 243 -4.68 5.62 15.52
CA LEU A 243 -4.72 4.83 14.28
C LEU A 243 -4.33 3.37 14.50
N PHE A 244 -3.55 3.07 15.53
CA PHE A 244 -3.15 1.72 15.90
C PHE A 244 -3.72 1.33 17.26
N ARG A 245 -3.90 0.03 17.48
CA ARG A 245 -4.23 -0.52 18.79
C ARG A 245 -3.03 -0.39 19.74
N ALA A 246 -3.26 -0.68 21.02
CA ALA A 246 -2.23 -0.65 22.04
C ALA A 246 -1.04 -1.60 21.78
N ASP A 247 -1.22 -2.60 20.90
CA ASP A 247 -0.14 -3.50 20.46
C ASP A 247 0.83 -2.85 19.45
N GLY A 248 0.49 -1.68 18.90
CA GLY A 248 1.33 -0.96 17.95
C GLY A 248 1.44 -1.62 16.58
N LEU A 249 0.62 -2.63 16.30
CA LEU A 249 0.65 -3.44 15.08
C LEU A 249 -0.68 -3.33 14.33
N HIS A 250 -1.77 -3.63 15.03
CA HIS A 250 -3.07 -3.72 14.39
C HIS A 250 -3.72 -2.34 14.28
N PRO A 251 -4.45 -2.06 13.19
CA PRO A 251 -5.20 -0.83 13.09
C PRO A 251 -6.28 -0.76 14.19
N SER A 252 -6.44 0.44 14.76
CA SER A 252 -7.62 0.80 15.55
C SER A 252 -8.85 0.83 14.63
N ARG A 253 -10.04 1.10 15.20
CA ARG A 253 -11.23 1.33 14.38
C ARG A 253 -11.01 2.45 13.36
N VAL A 254 -10.46 3.58 13.81
CA VAL A 254 -10.18 4.75 12.94
C VAL A 254 -9.12 4.40 11.89
N GLY A 255 -8.08 3.65 12.27
CA GLY A 255 -7.06 3.20 11.33
C GLY A 255 -7.61 2.25 10.26
N ALA A 256 -8.50 1.34 10.65
CA ALA A 256 -9.13 0.39 9.74
C ALA A 256 -10.10 1.10 8.78
N GLU A 257 -10.86 2.08 9.27
CA GLU A 257 -11.70 2.96 8.43
C GLU A 257 -10.85 3.72 7.40
N LEU A 258 -9.73 4.32 7.82
CA LEU A 258 -8.82 5.02 6.91
C LEU A 258 -8.21 4.09 5.84
N LEU A 259 -7.78 2.89 6.24
CA LEU A 259 -7.26 1.88 5.29
C LEU A 259 -8.35 1.43 4.31
N SER A 260 -9.58 1.25 4.80
CA SER A 260 -10.75 0.90 3.97
C SER A 260 -11.05 1.98 2.93
N ASP A 261 -11.02 3.25 3.34
CA ASP A 261 -11.24 4.38 2.43
C ASP A 261 -10.16 4.47 1.36
N ASN A 262 -8.90 4.23 1.73
CA ASN A 262 -7.78 4.23 0.79
C ASN A 262 -7.93 3.11 -0.25
N ILE A 263 -8.22 1.89 0.21
CA ILE A 263 -8.48 0.75 -0.68
C ILE A 263 -9.70 1.04 -1.57
N SER A 264 -10.78 1.58 -1.02
CA SER A 264 -11.99 1.93 -1.79
C SER A 264 -11.73 3.00 -2.85
N ARG A 265 -10.89 4.00 -2.55
CA ARG A 265 -10.48 5.01 -3.55
C ARG A 265 -9.66 4.37 -4.66
N THR A 266 -8.74 3.49 -4.30
CA THR A 266 -7.91 2.77 -5.28
C THR A 266 -8.78 1.89 -6.17
N LEU A 267 -9.70 1.12 -5.58
CA LEU A 267 -10.65 0.27 -6.31
C LEU A 267 -11.58 1.04 -7.25
N ARG A 268 -12.01 2.25 -6.88
CA ARG A 268 -12.84 3.13 -7.74
C ARG A 268 -12.09 3.77 -8.91
N SER A 269 -10.75 3.75 -8.89
CA SER A 269 -9.92 4.31 -9.97
C SER A 269 -9.65 3.32 -11.11
N ILE A 270 -10.14 2.09 -10.98
CA ILE A 270 -9.99 0.99 -11.93
C ILE A 270 -11.18 0.97 -12.87
#